data_AF-A0A559N6R0-F1
#
_entry.id   AF-A0A559N6R0-F1
#
_cell.length_a   1.000
_cell.length_b   1.000
_cell.length_c   1.000
_cell.angle_alpha   90.00
_cell.angle_beta   90.00
_cell.angle_gamma   90.00
#
_symmetry.space_group_name_H-M   'P 1'
#
loop_
_entity.id
_entity.type
_entity.pdbx_description
1 polymer ?
#
loop_
_entity_poly.entity_id
_entity_poly.type
_entity_poly.pdbx_seq_one_letter_code
_entity_poly.pdbx_strand_id
1 'polypeptide(L)' 'MNTMGKGDKKSKRGKIINGTYGARRKRKIKKQPTLQEKISPDKKK' A
#
# COMPACT_ATOMS: atom_id res chain seq x y z
N MET A 1 -12.38 -24.87 -6.84
CA MET A 1 -11.98 -23.51 -7.29
C MET A 1 -12.74 -22.47 -6.47
N ASN A 2 -12.20 -22.00 -5.35
CA ASN A 2 -12.88 -20.95 -4.56
C ASN A 2 -11.85 -19.88 -4.22
N THR A 3 -11.49 -19.08 -5.24
CA THR A 3 -10.67 -17.90 -5.04
C THR A 3 -11.52 -16.88 -4.27
N MET A 4 -11.14 -16.65 -3.02
CA MET A 4 -11.75 -15.74 -2.05
C MET A 4 -12.49 -14.55 -2.69
N GLY A 5 -13.82 -14.58 -2.57
CA GLY A 5 -14.74 -13.72 -3.32
C GLY A 5 -14.83 -12.28 -2.79
N LYS A 6 -15.66 -11.49 -3.47
CA LYS A 6 -15.93 -10.07 -3.16
C LYS A 6 -16.54 -9.86 -1.77
N GLY A 7 -17.31 -10.83 -1.27
CA GLY A 7 -18.01 -10.76 0.02
C GLY A 7 -17.14 -10.99 1.26
N ASP A 8 -15.95 -11.60 1.12
CA ASP A 8 -15.05 -11.78 2.27
C ASP A 8 -14.36 -10.45 2.59
N LYS A 9 -14.84 -9.78 3.64
CA LYS A 9 -14.34 -8.49 4.14
C LYS A 9 -12.85 -8.53 4.53
N LYS A 10 -12.31 -9.69 4.91
CA LYS A 10 -10.90 -9.82 5.31
C LYS A 10 -9.99 -10.02 4.11
N SER A 11 -10.52 -10.53 3.00
CA SER A 11 -9.77 -10.80 1.77
C SER A 11 -9.20 -9.54 1.11
N LYS A 12 -8.22 -9.71 0.22
CA LYS A 12 -7.74 -8.58 -0.59
C LYS A 12 -8.87 -8.01 -1.47
N ARG A 13 -9.69 -8.86 -2.10
CA ARG A 13 -10.79 -8.44 -3.00
C ARG A 13 -11.92 -7.72 -2.25
N GLY A 14 -12.37 -8.25 -1.11
CA GLY A 14 -13.38 -7.60 -0.28
C GLY A 14 -12.88 -6.31 0.36
N LYS A 15 -11.60 -6.21 0.74
CA LYS A 15 -11.00 -4.94 1.16
C LYS A 15 -10.93 -3.89 0.04
N ILE A 16 -10.72 -4.30 -1.21
CA ILE A 16 -10.76 -3.40 -2.36
C ILE A 16 -12.16 -2.82 -2.52
N ILE A 17 -13.19 -3.67 -2.46
CA ILE A 17 -14.59 -3.27 -2.67
C ILE A 17 -15.11 -2.41 -1.52
N ASN A 18 -14.83 -2.80 -0.28
CA ASN A 18 -15.25 -2.03 0.88
C ASN A 18 -14.40 -0.76 1.10
N GLY A 19 -13.39 -0.50 0.26
CA GLY A 19 -12.53 0.68 0.39
C GLY A 19 -11.56 0.66 1.58
N THR A 20 -11.56 -0.38 2.42
CA THR A 20 -10.75 -0.46 3.65
C THR A 20 -9.32 -0.95 3.41
N TYR A 21 -8.40 -0.64 4.32
CA TYR A 21 -6.99 -1.07 4.25
C TYR A 21 -6.65 -2.12 5.32
N GLY A 22 -5.45 -2.67 5.25
CA GLY A 22 -4.87 -3.51 6.31
C GLY A 22 -3.83 -4.47 5.75
N ALA A 23 -3.45 -5.50 6.52
CA ALA A 23 -2.35 -6.41 6.16
C ALA A 23 -2.42 -6.95 4.71
N ARG A 24 -3.61 -7.33 4.22
CA ARG A 24 -3.83 -7.87 2.87
C ARG A 24 -4.06 -6.81 1.77
N ARG A 25 -4.48 -5.60 2.12
CA ARG A 25 -4.59 -4.42 1.22
C ARG A 25 -3.82 -3.26 1.85
N LYS A 26 -2.50 -3.33 1.76
CA LYS A 26 -1.62 -2.30 2.29
C LYS A 26 -1.80 -1.02 1.48
N ARG A 27 -1.74 0.14 2.15
CA ARG A 27 -1.53 1.41 1.44
C ARG A 27 -0.17 1.32 0.74
N LYS A 28 -0.02 1.97 -0.42
CA LYS A 28 1.33 2.24 -0.94
C LYS A 28 2.03 3.05 0.15
N ILE A 29 2.93 2.42 0.89
CA ILE A 29 3.79 3.13 1.83
C ILE A 29 4.64 4.02 0.94
N LYS A 30 4.51 5.34 1.09
CA LYS A 30 5.45 6.26 0.45
C LYS A 30 6.82 5.85 0.99
N LYS A 31 7.73 5.42 0.11
CA LYS A 31 9.12 5.18 0.52
C LYS A 31 9.58 6.50 1.10
N GLN A 32 9.88 6.52 2.39
CA GLN A 32 10.51 7.68 2.99
C GLN A 32 11.89 7.80 2.34
N PRO A 33 12.30 9.00 1.90
CA PRO A 33 13.63 9.17 1.36
C PRO A 33 14.65 8.75 2.42
N THR A 34 15.67 8.02 2.01
CA THR A 34 16.75 7.63 2.91
C THR A 34 17.50 8.87 3.40
N LEU A 35 18.24 8.77 4.50
CA LEU A 35 19.01 9.93 5.01
C LEU A 35 19.99 10.45 3.95
N GLN A 36 20.59 9.55 3.16
CA GLN A 36 21.47 9.90 2.05
C GLN A 36 20.73 10.75 1.01
N GLU A 37 19.50 10.35 0.63
CA GLU A 37 18.68 11.09 -0.33
C GLU A 37 18.24 12.47 0.16
N LYS A 38 18.14 12.69 1.49
CA LYS A 38 17.82 13.99 2.08
C LYS A 38 19.00 14.95 2.12
N ILE A 39 20.22 14.41 2.24
CA ILE A 39 21.44 15.20 2.48
C ILE A 39 22.12 15.60 1.16
N SER A 40 21.86 14.91 0.04
CA SER A 40 22.47 15.25 -1.25
C SER A 40 22.11 16.68 -1.70
N PRO A 41 23.10 17.61 -1.80
CA PRO A 41 22.86 19.00 -2.19
C PRO A 41 22.52 19.18 -3.69
N ASP A 42 22.68 18.13 -4.50
CA ASP A 42 22.51 18.18 -5.96
C ASP A 42 21.05 18.16 -6.44
N LYS A 43 20.08 17.93 -5.55
CA LYS A 43 18.64 18.01 -5.88
C LYS A 43 18.06 19.39 -5.55
N LYS A 44 18.68 20.45 -6.06
CA LYS A 44 18.00 21.75 -6.25
C LYS A 44 17.35 21.77 -7.63
N LYS A 45 16.03 21.57 -7.68
CA LYS A 45 15.12 22.18 -8.67
C LYS A 45 13.69 22.06 -8.16
#